data_AF-A0A1F9SSS0-F1
#
_entry.id   AF-A0A1F9SSS0-F1
#
_cell.length_a   1.000
_cell.length_b   1.000
_cell.length_c   1.000
_cell.angle_alpha   90.00
_cell.angle_beta   90.00
_cell.angle_gamma   90.00
#
_symmetry.space_group_name_H-M   'P 1'
#
loop_
_entity.id
_entity.type
_entity.pdbx_description
1 polymer ?
#
loop_
_entity_poly.entity_id
_entity_poly.type
_entity_poly.pdbx_seq_one_letter_code
_entity_poly.pdbx_strand_id
1 'polypeptide(L)'
;MFLAMPAAAAELPQPAVPAVSAQTPPPKKGNRFLEFYIPQMILLTAALAAVSEAAAHKYPQSRRAVRISWNWVLLASFLVCAVLGLTLLVPLEKAVKIQVVHFHLWSGTISLVAVIHHFALRLHAMR
;
A
#
# COMPACT_ATOMS: atom_id res chain seq x y z
N MET A 1 -61.70 56.48 -30.99
CA MET A 1 -61.61 56.47 -29.52
C MET A 1 -61.18 55.07 -29.11
N PHE A 2 -60.09 54.96 -28.36
CA PHE A 2 -59.21 53.79 -28.24
C PHE A 2 -59.89 52.53 -27.65
N LEU A 3 -59.67 51.39 -28.30
CA LEU A 3 -59.84 50.05 -27.73
C LEU A 3 -58.59 49.72 -26.90
N ALA A 4 -58.73 49.61 -25.58
CA ALA A 4 -57.66 49.14 -24.70
C ALA A 4 -57.78 47.62 -24.54
N MET A 5 -56.84 46.86 -25.10
CA MET A 5 -56.66 45.44 -24.80
C MET A 5 -56.02 45.29 -23.42
N PRO A 6 -56.43 44.30 -22.60
CA PRO A 6 -55.64 43.89 -21.44
C PRO A 6 -54.38 43.16 -21.93
N ALA A 7 -53.22 43.69 -21.57
CA ALA A 7 -51.93 43.03 -21.77
C ALA A 7 -51.91 41.74 -20.94
N ALA A 8 -51.99 40.59 -21.61
CA ALA A 8 -51.67 39.31 -21.01
C ALA A 8 -50.18 39.34 -20.63
N ALA A 9 -49.90 39.50 -19.34
CA ALA A 9 -48.58 39.30 -18.78
C ALA A 9 -48.23 37.82 -18.98
N ALA A 10 -47.43 37.53 -20.01
CA ALA A 10 -46.81 36.24 -20.18
C ALA A 10 -45.83 36.03 -19.02
N GLU A 11 -46.23 35.27 -18.00
CA GLU A 11 -45.31 34.71 -17.02
C GLU A 11 -44.31 33.83 -17.77
N LEU A 12 -43.06 34.30 -17.83
CA LEU A 12 -41.93 33.53 -18.32
C LEU A 12 -41.76 32.28 -17.43
N PRO A 13 -41.60 31.07 -18.01
CA PRO A 13 -41.22 29.90 -17.23
C PRO A 13 -39.85 30.15 -16.62
N GLN A 14 -39.78 30.28 -15.29
CA GLN A 14 -38.49 30.28 -14.61
C GLN A 14 -37.82 28.92 -14.83
N PRO A 15 -36.56 28.87 -15.30
CA PRO A 15 -35.83 27.62 -15.37
C PRO A 15 -35.65 27.10 -13.94
N ALA A 16 -36.21 25.92 -13.67
CA ALA A 16 -35.97 25.20 -12.43
C ALA A 16 -34.46 24.95 -12.32
N VAL A 17 -33.80 25.72 -11.45
CA VAL A 17 -32.40 25.49 -11.10
C VAL A 17 -32.36 24.11 -10.45
N PRO A 18 -31.59 23.14 -10.99
CA PRO A 18 -31.47 21.85 -10.31
C PRO A 18 -30.88 22.11 -8.93
N ALA A 19 -31.62 21.71 -7.90
CA ALA A 19 -31.10 21.67 -6.54
C ALA A 19 -29.88 20.74 -6.57
N VAL A 20 -28.69 21.36 -6.56
CA VAL A 20 -27.43 20.65 -6.34
C VAL A 20 -27.53 20.10 -4.92
N SER A 21 -28.01 18.87 -4.78
CA SER A 21 -27.83 18.12 -3.55
C SER A 21 -26.33 18.13 -3.28
N ALA A 22 -25.95 18.82 -2.20
CA ALA A 22 -24.61 18.74 -1.65
C ALA A 22 -24.33 17.27 -1.37
N GLN A 23 -23.70 16.59 -2.34
CA GLN A 23 -23.11 15.29 -2.12
C GLN A 23 -22.02 15.53 -1.11
N THR A 24 -22.32 15.24 0.15
CA THR A 24 -21.32 15.07 1.19
C THR A 24 -20.24 14.17 0.59
N PRO A 25 -18.96 14.61 0.54
CA PRO A 25 -17.90 13.77 0.01
C PRO A 25 -17.98 12.45 0.77
N PRO A 26 -18.00 11.29 0.07
CA PRO A 26 -18.08 10.01 0.75
C PRO A 26 -16.99 9.98 1.81
N PRO A 27 -17.28 9.53 3.04
CA PRO A 27 -16.25 9.46 4.08
C PRO A 27 -15.08 8.70 3.46
N LYS A 28 -13.90 9.35 3.40
CA LYS A 28 -12.67 8.68 2.98
C LYS A 28 -12.55 7.49 3.92
N LYS A 29 -12.95 6.32 3.44
CA LYS A 29 -12.81 5.05 4.16
C LYS A 29 -11.31 4.90 4.25
N GLY A 30 -10.73 5.39 5.36
CA GLY A 30 -9.33 5.22 5.67
C GLY A 30 -9.01 3.76 5.42
N ASN A 31 -7.98 3.52 4.63
CA ASN A 31 -7.67 2.19 4.15
C ASN A 31 -7.13 1.41 5.35
N ARG A 32 -8.02 0.95 6.25
CA ARG A 32 -7.71 0.25 7.51
C ARG A 32 -6.74 -0.90 7.29
N PHE A 33 -6.76 -1.45 6.07
CA PHE A 33 -5.77 -2.38 5.57
C PHE A 33 -4.34 -1.83 5.73
N LEU A 34 -3.99 -0.67 5.16
CA LEU A 34 -2.66 -0.08 5.33
C LEU A 34 -2.31 0.20 6.79
N GLU A 35 -3.27 0.69 7.57
CA GLU A 35 -3.04 1.14 8.95
C GLU A 35 -2.70 0.00 9.91
N PHE A 36 -3.27 -1.19 9.73
CA PHE A 36 -3.01 -2.33 10.62
C PHE A 36 -2.12 -3.40 9.99
N TYR A 37 -2.23 -3.62 8.68
CA TYR A 37 -1.50 -4.70 7.99
C TYR A 37 -0.01 -4.40 7.85
N ILE A 38 0.36 -3.17 7.48
CA ILE A 38 1.78 -2.81 7.32
C ILE A 38 2.52 -2.87 8.66
N PRO A 39 2.02 -2.28 9.76
CA PRO A 39 2.69 -2.39 11.05
C PRO A 39 2.79 -3.83 11.56
N GLN A 40 1.77 -4.66 11.36
CA GLN A 40 1.81 -6.08 11.72
C GLN A 40 2.91 -6.84 10.95
N MET A 41 3.06 -6.56 9.65
CA MET A 41 4.10 -7.18 8.83
C MET A 41 5.50 -6.73 9.23
N ILE A 42 5.68 -5.45 9.52
CA ILE A 42 6.95 -4.93 10.05
C ILE A 42 7.25 -5.58 11.40
N LEU A 43 6.27 -5.69 12.29
CA LEU A 43 6.45 -6.29 13.61
C LEU A 43 6.83 -7.78 13.51
N LEU A 44 6.16 -8.55 12.64
CA LEU A 44 6.44 -9.96 12.44
C LEU A 44 7.86 -10.18 11.89
N THR A 45 8.25 -9.40 10.89
CA THR A 45 9.58 -9.50 10.28
C THR A 45 10.68 -9.00 11.21
N ALA A 46 10.41 -7.95 12.00
CA ALA A 46 11.33 -7.49 13.06
C ALA A 46 11.49 -8.53 14.17
N ALA A 47 10.41 -9.20 14.59
CA ALA A 47 10.49 -10.30 15.56
C ALA A 47 11.33 -11.46 15.01
N LEU A 48 11.16 -11.82 13.73
CA LEU A 48 11.97 -12.85 13.09
C LEU A 48 13.45 -12.46 13.01
N ALA A 49 13.76 -11.19 12.74
CA ALA A 49 15.12 -10.66 12.77
C ALA A 49 15.71 -10.76 14.18
N ALA A 50 14.99 -10.32 15.21
CA ALA A 50 15.43 -10.39 16.61
C ALA A 50 15.67 -11.84 17.07
N VAL A 51 14.79 -12.78 16.72
CA VAL A 51 14.97 -14.21 17.02
C VAL A 51 16.20 -14.77 16.29
N SER A 52 16.41 -14.35 15.04
CA SER A 52 17.59 -14.76 14.26
C SER A 52 18.89 -14.27 14.88
N GLU A 53 18.93 -13.03 15.37
CA GLU A 53 20.07 -12.47 16.08
C GLU A 53 20.31 -13.17 17.43
N ALA A 54 19.24 -13.40 18.21
CA ALA A 54 19.33 -14.13 19.48
C ALA A 54 19.89 -15.55 19.28
N ALA A 55 19.46 -16.25 18.23
CA ALA A 55 19.98 -17.56 17.86
C ALA A 55 21.46 -17.49 17.42
N ALA A 56 21.85 -16.46 16.67
CA ALA A 56 23.22 -16.22 16.22
C ALA A 56 24.18 -15.78 17.34
N HIS A 57 23.65 -15.21 18.42
CA HIS A 57 24.37 -14.94 19.66
C HIS A 57 24.59 -16.22 20.48
N LYS A 58 23.57 -17.07 20.60
CA LYS A 58 23.64 -18.34 21.34
C LYS A 58 24.56 -19.36 20.65
N TYR A 59 24.60 -19.36 19.33
CA TYR A 59 25.41 -20.29 18.53
C TYR A 59 26.32 -19.53 17.56
N PRO A 60 27.54 -19.15 17.95
CA PRO A 60 28.41 -18.30 17.11
C PRO A 60 28.81 -18.97 15.78
N GLN A 61 28.85 -20.30 15.74
CA GLN A 61 29.11 -21.08 14.51
C GLN A 61 28.01 -20.91 13.45
N SER A 62 26.76 -20.60 13.86
CA SER A 62 25.64 -20.44 12.93
C SER A 62 25.54 -19.04 12.32
N ARG A 63 26.31 -18.04 12.80
CA ARG A 63 26.28 -16.65 12.30
C ARG A 63 26.42 -16.55 10.79
N ARG A 64 27.35 -17.34 10.21
CA ARG A 64 27.56 -17.36 8.75
C ARG A 64 26.36 -17.94 8.02
N ALA A 65 25.77 -19.02 8.56
CA ALA A 65 24.57 -19.64 8.00
C ALA A 65 23.37 -18.69 8.06
N VAL A 66 23.13 -18.05 9.22
CA VAL A 66 22.06 -17.06 9.41
C VAL A 66 22.20 -15.91 8.41
N ARG A 67 23.40 -15.38 8.20
CA ARG A 67 23.65 -14.32 7.22
C ARG A 67 23.37 -14.77 5.79
N ILE A 68 23.79 -15.98 5.42
CA ILE A 68 23.52 -16.55 4.08
C ILE A 68 22.02 -16.75 3.89
N SER A 69 21.30 -17.26 4.89
CA SER A 69 19.85 -17.41 4.85
C SER A 69 19.14 -16.07 4.64
N TRP A 70 19.53 -15.02 5.38
CA TRP A 70 18.97 -13.68 5.19
C TRP A 70 19.26 -13.09 3.80
N ASN A 71 20.44 -13.34 3.24
CA ASN A 71 20.74 -12.96 1.85
C ASN A 71 19.81 -13.64 0.85
N TRP A 72 19.52 -14.95 1.03
CA TRP A 72 18.59 -15.68 0.18
C TRP A 72 17.15 -15.17 0.33
N VAL A 73 16.71 -14.88 1.56
CA VAL A 73 15.40 -14.29 1.83
C VAL A 73 15.27 -12.92 1.14
N LEU A 74 16.29 -12.08 1.24
CA LEU A 74 16.33 -10.77 0.57
C LEU A 74 16.29 -10.93 -0.95
N LEU A 75 17.11 -11.81 -1.52
CA LEU A 75 17.16 -12.04 -2.96
C LEU A 75 15.82 -12.57 -3.49
N ALA A 76 15.24 -13.57 -2.83
CA ALA A 76 13.97 -14.18 -3.22
C ALA A 76 12.81 -13.17 -3.12
N SER A 77 12.71 -12.44 -2.00
CA SER A 77 11.67 -11.43 -1.83
C SER A 77 11.80 -10.29 -2.83
N PHE A 78 13.02 -9.83 -3.12
CA PHE A 78 13.27 -8.83 -4.15
C PHE A 78 12.87 -9.33 -5.55
N LEU A 79 13.23 -10.55 -5.92
CA LEU A 79 12.89 -11.13 -7.22
C LEU A 79 11.37 -11.25 -7.40
N VAL A 80 10.67 -11.76 -6.38
CA VAL A 80 9.20 -11.84 -6.39
C VAL A 80 8.60 -10.45 -6.51
N CYS A 81 9.09 -9.48 -5.73
CA CYS A 81 8.62 -8.10 -5.79
C CYS A 81 8.82 -7.51 -7.19
N ALA A 82 9.99 -7.68 -7.80
CA ALA A 82 10.30 -7.17 -9.13
C ALA A 82 9.41 -7.81 -10.21
N VAL A 83 9.27 -9.14 -10.21
CA VAL A 83 8.41 -9.85 -11.17
C VAL A 83 6.96 -9.41 -11.03
N LEU A 84 6.43 -9.36 -9.80
CA LEU A 84 5.06 -8.91 -9.57
C LEU A 84 4.87 -7.44 -9.98
N GLY A 85 5.85 -6.58 -9.70
CA GLY A 85 5.85 -5.19 -10.16
C GLY A 85 5.77 -5.06 -11.68
N LEU A 86 6.52 -5.90 -12.40
CA LEU A 86 6.43 -5.97 -13.87
C LEU A 86 5.07 -6.49 -14.34
N THR A 87 4.50 -7.51 -13.69
CA THR A 87 3.18 -8.03 -14.06
C THR A 87 2.07 -7.00 -13.90
N LEU A 88 2.20 -6.04 -12.98
CA LEU A 88 1.23 -4.95 -12.80
C LEU A 88 1.19 -3.95 -13.96
N LEU A 89 2.18 -3.97 -14.87
CA LEU A 89 2.18 -3.18 -16.10
C LEU A 89 1.27 -3.76 -17.19
N VAL A 90 0.92 -5.05 -17.07
CA VAL A 90 0.01 -5.74 -17.99
C VAL A 90 -1.44 -5.50 -17.55
N PRO A 91 -2.39 -5.30 -18.48
CA PRO A 91 -3.81 -5.22 -18.14
C PRO A 91 -4.31 -6.58 -17.60
N LEU A 92 -4.35 -6.67 -16.27
CA LEU A 92 -4.87 -7.82 -15.53
C LEU A 92 -6.34 -7.61 -15.14
N GLU A 93 -7.06 -8.71 -15.00
CA GLU A 93 -8.40 -8.70 -14.41
C GLU A 93 -8.37 -8.13 -12.98
N LYS A 94 -9.41 -7.38 -12.58
CA LYS A 94 -9.46 -6.66 -11.30
C LYS A 94 -9.18 -7.56 -10.09
N ALA A 95 -9.75 -8.78 -10.07
CA ALA A 95 -9.56 -9.72 -8.95
C ALA A 95 -8.09 -10.17 -8.84
N VAL A 96 -7.47 -10.53 -9.97
CA VAL A 96 -6.07 -10.95 -10.04
C VAL A 96 -5.15 -9.78 -9.68
N LYS A 97 -5.43 -8.58 -10.19
CA LYS A 97 -4.64 -7.37 -9.90
C LYS A 97 -4.57 -7.08 -8.40
N ILE A 98 -5.68 -7.23 -7.67
CA ILE A 98 -5.70 -7.03 -6.21
C ILE A 98 -4.78 -8.03 -5.51
N GLN A 99 -4.81 -9.31 -5.91
CA GLN A 99 -3.92 -10.32 -5.33
C GLN A 99 -2.44 -10.03 -5.66
N VAL A 100 -2.14 -9.69 -6.91
CA VAL A 100 -0.76 -9.34 -7.33
C VAL A 100 -0.24 -8.14 -6.54
N VAL A 101 -1.07 -7.10 -6.34
CA VAL A 101 -0.71 -5.94 -5.50
C VAL A 101 -0.43 -6.37 -4.05
N HIS A 102 -1.24 -7.26 -3.47
CA HIS A 102 -0.99 -7.77 -2.13
C HIS A 102 0.35 -8.52 -2.02
N PHE A 103 0.63 -9.43 -2.95
CA PHE A 103 1.90 -10.16 -2.94
C PHE A 103 3.09 -9.25 -3.23
N HIS A 104 2.94 -8.25 -4.09
CA HIS A 104 3.98 -7.25 -4.37
C HIS A 104 4.30 -6.41 -3.12
N LEU A 105 3.27 -5.91 -2.42
CA LEU A 105 3.45 -5.18 -1.16
C LEU A 105 4.09 -6.06 -0.08
N TRP A 106 3.67 -7.32 0.02
CA TRP A 106 4.18 -8.25 1.02
C TRP A 106 5.66 -8.58 0.81
N SER A 107 6.01 -8.98 -0.41
CA SER A 107 7.40 -9.26 -0.80
C SER A 107 8.28 -8.01 -0.71
N GLY A 108 7.76 -6.84 -1.09
CA GLY A 108 8.43 -5.55 -0.91
C GLY A 108 8.73 -5.23 0.56
N THR A 109 7.75 -5.41 1.46
CA THR A 109 7.93 -5.17 2.91
C THR A 109 9.01 -6.08 3.50
N ILE A 110 9.01 -7.37 3.15
CA ILE A 110 10.03 -8.33 3.60
C ILE A 110 11.42 -7.89 3.12
N SER A 111 11.55 -7.51 1.85
CA SER A 111 12.82 -7.06 1.28
C SER A 111 13.35 -5.80 1.98
N LEU A 112 12.49 -4.82 2.27
CA LEU A 112 12.85 -3.59 2.97
C LEU A 112 13.38 -3.88 4.39
N VAL A 113 12.69 -4.74 5.16
CA VAL A 113 13.13 -5.09 6.50
C VAL A 113 14.45 -5.85 6.48
N ALA A 114 14.62 -6.79 5.53
CA ALA A 114 15.89 -7.49 5.36
C ALA A 114 17.04 -6.52 5.04
N VAL A 115 16.82 -5.53 4.17
CA VAL A 115 17.80 -4.48 3.86
C VAL A 115 18.17 -3.66 5.10
N ILE A 116 17.16 -3.20 5.86
CA ILE A 116 17.39 -2.42 7.09
C ILE A 116 18.20 -3.23 8.10
N HIS A 117 17.85 -4.50 8.32
CA HIS A 117 18.59 -5.40 9.21
C HIS A 117 20.06 -5.57 8.76
N HIS A 118 20.30 -5.82 7.47
CA HIS A 118 21.66 -5.91 6.93
C HIS A 118 22.44 -4.60 7.07
N PHE A 119 21.79 -3.47 6.83
CA PHE A 119 22.38 -2.15 6.96
C PHE A 119 22.76 -1.85 8.42
N ALA A 120 21.88 -2.14 9.38
CA ALA A 120 22.14 -1.99 10.80
C ALA A 120 23.33 -2.86 11.27
N LEU A 121 23.35 -4.14 10.87
CA LEU A 121 24.48 -5.03 11.17
C LEU A 121 25.80 -4.52 10.57
N ARG A 122 25.76 -3.95 9.36
CA ARG A 122 26.94 -3.39 8.70
C ARG A 122 27.43 -2.12 9.41
N LEU A 123 26.52 -1.24 9.83
CA LEU A 123 26.84 -0.05 10.60
C LEU A 123 27.47 -0.41 11.96
N HIS A 124 26.93 -1.41 12.66
CA HIS A 124 27.49 -1.88 13.92
C HIS A 124 28.89 -2.49 13.76
N ALA A 125 29.20 -3.11 12.62
CA ALA A 125 30.53 -3.65 12.36
C ALA A 125 31.59 -2.59 12.00
N MET A 126 31.17 -1.36 11.69
CA MET A 126 32.08 -0.24 11.37
C MET A 126 32.30 0.71 12.57
N ARG A 127 31.55 0.54 13.66
CA ARG A 127 31.75 1.23 14.93
C ARG A 127 32.66 0.39 15.83
#